data_AF-G9MUQ9-F1
#
_entry.id   AF-G9MUQ9-F1
#
_cell.length_a   1.000
_cell.length_b   1.000
_cell.length_c   1.000
_cell.angle_alpha   90.00
_cell.angle_beta   90.00
_cell.angle_gamma   90.00
#
_symmetry.space_group_name_H-M   'P 1'
#
loop_
_entity.id
_entity.type
_entity.pdbx_description
1 polymer ?
#
loop_
_entity_poly.entity_id
_entity_poly.type
_entity_poly.pdbx_seq_one_letter_code
_entity_poly.pdbx_strand_id
1 'polypeptide(L)'
;LGKDPETAVKLDPEIWGLGNDAYATALDIYHQLHCVNTLRRIAYGTYYNTSMGNPDANNVTLRELHINHCIDILMQAIQCSGNANLITFHWVEKLQHPFPDMSIDRKCINFEKLTDWRLTNTIDMKKWADRMKKPLGVKEEKMADQYY
;
A
#
# COMPACT_ATOMS: atom_id res chain seq x y z
N LEU A 1 -3.02 12.49 -18.69
CA LEU A 1 -3.41 11.22 -18.02
C LEU A 1 -3.74 10.09 -18.98
N GLY A 2 -3.81 10.31 -20.31
CA GLY A 2 -4.14 9.23 -21.26
C GLY A 2 -5.59 8.73 -21.14
N LYS A 3 -6.47 9.53 -20.52
CA LYS A 3 -7.87 9.21 -20.27
C LYS A 3 -8.77 10.04 -21.17
N ASP A 4 -9.90 9.45 -21.54
CA ASP A 4 -10.92 10.09 -22.36
C ASP A 4 -11.67 11.16 -21.53
N PRO A 5 -11.60 12.44 -21.92
CA PRO A 5 -12.26 13.52 -21.18
C PRO A 5 -13.79 13.47 -21.27
N GLU A 6 -14.38 12.79 -22.27
CA GLU A 6 -15.85 12.72 -22.41
C GLU A 6 -16.49 11.85 -21.33
N THR A 7 -15.74 10.89 -20.80
CA THR A 7 -16.20 9.96 -19.76
C THR A 7 -15.67 10.31 -18.37
N ALA A 8 -14.66 11.18 -18.29
CA ALA A 8 -14.10 11.64 -17.03
C ALA A 8 -15.07 12.56 -16.29
N VAL A 9 -15.08 12.47 -14.96
CA VAL A 9 -15.99 13.25 -14.12
C VAL A 9 -15.54 14.70 -14.09
N LYS A 10 -16.26 15.53 -14.86
CA LYS A 10 -16.07 16.97 -14.91
C LYS A 10 -16.77 17.65 -13.73
N LEU A 11 -16.08 18.59 -13.10
CA LEU A 11 -16.59 19.34 -11.96
C LEU A 11 -17.38 20.57 -12.44
N ASP A 12 -18.54 20.81 -11.84
CA ASP A 12 -19.38 21.96 -12.13
C ASP A 12 -18.68 23.28 -11.69
N PRO A 13 -18.47 24.24 -12.60
CA PRO A 13 -17.76 25.48 -12.28
C PRO A 13 -18.53 26.40 -11.33
N GLU A 14 -19.86 26.37 -11.30
CA GLU A 14 -20.69 27.19 -10.41
C GLU A 14 -20.66 26.64 -8.98
N ILE A 15 -20.58 25.31 -8.82
CA ILE A 15 -20.50 24.65 -7.52
C ILE A 15 -19.08 24.73 -6.94
N TRP A 16 -18.06 24.45 -7.76
CA TRP A 16 -16.69 24.22 -7.27
C TRP A 16 -15.73 25.40 -7.52
N GLY A 17 -16.04 26.33 -8.42
CA GLY A 17 -15.21 27.52 -8.67
C GLY A 17 -13.83 27.24 -9.30
N LEU A 18 -13.62 26.05 -9.88
CA LEU A 18 -12.32 25.62 -10.44
C LEU A 18 -12.19 25.83 -11.96
N GLY A 19 -13.17 26.50 -12.57
CA GLY A 19 -13.23 26.77 -14.00
C GLY A 19 -13.85 25.65 -14.83
N ASN A 20 -14.05 25.92 -16.13
CA ASN A 20 -14.81 25.06 -17.04
C ASN A 20 -14.08 23.78 -17.50
N ASP A 21 -12.87 23.52 -17.00
CA ASP A 21 -12.07 22.36 -17.41
C ASP A 21 -11.42 21.65 -16.21
N ALA A 22 -12.16 21.59 -15.10
CA ALA A 22 -11.76 20.87 -13.89
C ALA A 22 -12.35 19.45 -13.88
N TYR A 23 -11.54 18.46 -13.51
CA TYR A 23 -11.97 17.06 -13.42
C TYR A 23 -11.64 16.48 -12.04
N ALA A 24 -12.54 15.64 -11.54
CA ALA A 24 -12.36 14.94 -10.27
C ALA A 24 -11.22 13.93 -10.39
N THR A 25 -10.27 14.01 -9.47
CA THR A 25 -9.17 13.04 -9.35
C THR A 25 -8.84 12.81 -7.88
N ALA A 26 -8.15 11.70 -7.60
CA ALA A 26 -7.56 11.40 -6.30
C ALA A 26 -6.11 10.95 -6.49
N LEU A 27 -5.23 11.19 -5.51
CA LEU A 27 -3.87 10.67 -5.60
C LEU A 27 -3.86 9.16 -5.35
N ASP A 28 -3.20 8.42 -6.24
CA ASP A 28 -3.04 6.95 -6.16
C ASP A 28 -2.39 6.52 -4.83
N ILE A 29 -1.48 7.32 -4.28
CA ILE A 29 -0.80 7.01 -3.01
C ILE A 29 -1.80 6.86 -1.84
N TYR A 30 -2.84 7.69 -1.77
CA TYR A 30 -3.84 7.58 -0.71
C TYR A 30 -4.74 6.37 -0.91
N HIS A 31 -4.99 5.97 -2.15
CA HIS A 31 -5.71 4.73 -2.44
C HIS A 31 -4.88 3.50 -2.04
N GLN A 32 -3.58 3.47 -2.34
CA GLN A 32 -2.68 2.40 -1.89
C GLN A 32 -2.62 2.30 -0.36
N LEU A 33 -2.53 3.44 0.34
CA LEU A 33 -2.57 3.49 1.80
C LEU A 33 -3.91 3.00 2.37
N HIS A 34 -5.04 3.37 1.74
CA HIS A 34 -6.36 2.84 2.09
C HIS A 34 -6.40 1.31 1.97
N CYS A 35 -5.89 0.75 0.87
CA CYS A 35 -5.84 -0.70 0.65
C CYS A 35 -4.99 -1.42 1.71
N VAL A 36 -3.80 -0.90 2.02
CA VAL A 36 -2.92 -1.46 3.07
C VAL A 36 -3.59 -1.41 4.44
N ASN A 37 -4.26 -0.31 4.78
CA ASN A 37 -5.00 -0.20 6.04
C ASN A 37 -6.23 -1.14 6.06
N THR A 38 -6.92 -1.34 4.94
CA THR A 38 -8.02 -2.30 4.84
C THR A 38 -7.53 -3.72 5.07
N LEU A 39 -6.41 -4.12 4.46
CA LEU A 39 -5.77 -5.42 4.72
C LEU A 39 -5.37 -5.58 6.20
N ARG A 40 -4.84 -4.52 6.82
CA ARG A 40 -4.58 -4.47 8.26
C ARG A 40 -5.83 -4.73 9.07
N ARG A 41 -6.92 -4.02 8.78
CA ARG A 41 -8.18 -4.16 9.51
C ARG A 41 -8.82 -5.53 9.33
N ILE A 42 -8.63 -6.17 8.17
CA ILE A 42 -9.04 -7.57 7.92
C ILE A 42 -8.23 -8.51 8.79
N ALA A 43 -6.90 -8.34 8.83
CA ALA A 43 -6.02 -9.18 9.64
C ALA A 43 -6.36 -9.09 11.15
N TYR A 44 -6.77 -7.92 11.64
CA TYR A 44 -7.22 -7.70 13.02
C TYR A 44 -8.74 -7.54 13.14
N GLY A 45 -9.51 -8.31 12.38
CA GLY A 45 -10.95 -8.09 12.29
C GLY A 45 -11.68 -8.11 13.64
N THR A 46 -11.22 -8.90 14.60
CA THR A 46 -11.78 -8.95 15.97
C THR A 46 -11.57 -7.67 16.76
N TYR A 47 -10.42 -7.02 16.64
CA TYR A 47 -10.18 -5.69 17.23
C TYR A 47 -11.04 -4.61 16.57
N TYR A 48 -11.31 -4.72 15.27
CA TYR A 48 -12.07 -3.73 14.50
C TYR A 48 -13.56 -4.05 14.33
N ASN A 49 -14.07 -5.09 14.99
CA ASN A 49 -15.43 -5.59 14.82
C ASN A 49 -15.80 -5.91 13.35
N THR A 50 -14.86 -6.48 12.59
CA THR A 50 -15.04 -6.97 11.22
C THR A 50 -14.90 -8.50 11.18
N SER A 51 -15.74 -9.18 10.39
CA SER A 51 -16.01 -10.62 10.52
C SER A 51 -14.89 -11.57 10.03
N MET A 52 -13.62 -11.14 9.96
CA MET A 52 -12.54 -11.93 9.33
C MET A 52 -11.28 -12.13 10.20
N GLY A 53 -11.25 -11.63 11.45
CA GLY A 53 -10.11 -11.79 12.37
C GLY A 53 -10.26 -12.95 13.34
N ASN A 54 -9.15 -13.61 13.68
CA ASN A 54 -9.07 -14.64 14.73
C ASN A 54 -9.30 -14.01 16.13
N PRO A 55 -10.12 -14.58 17.03
CA PRO A 55 -10.54 -13.91 18.25
C PRO A 55 -9.62 -14.24 19.42
N ASP A 56 -8.52 -13.52 19.58
CA ASP A 56 -7.98 -13.30 20.93
C ASP A 56 -7.22 -11.96 21.02
N ALA A 57 -7.96 -10.87 21.26
CA ALA A 57 -7.40 -9.52 21.37
C ALA A 57 -6.47 -9.35 22.59
N ASN A 58 -6.41 -10.32 23.49
CA ASN A 58 -5.60 -10.29 24.72
C ASN A 58 -4.28 -11.07 24.59
N ASN A 59 -4.01 -11.70 23.44
CA ASN A 59 -2.86 -12.57 23.27
C ASN A 59 -2.25 -12.40 21.88
N VAL A 60 -1.49 -11.32 21.70
CA VAL A 60 -0.84 -11.02 20.41
C VAL A 60 0.16 -12.13 20.08
N THR A 61 -0.13 -12.88 19.03
CA THR A 61 0.72 -13.96 18.54
C THR A 61 1.93 -13.40 17.78
N LEU A 62 3.02 -14.18 17.73
CA LEU A 62 4.18 -13.85 16.86
C LEU A 62 3.77 -13.62 15.40
N ARG A 63 2.71 -14.29 14.96
CA ARG A 63 2.10 -14.12 13.64
C ARG A 63 1.48 -12.73 13.46
N GLU A 64 0.76 -12.24 14.46
CA GLU A 64 0.17 -10.90 14.44
C GLU A 64 1.23 -9.80 14.49
N LEU A 65 2.29 -9.99 15.28
CA LEU A 65 3.43 -9.06 15.28
C LEU A 65 4.09 -8.97 13.92
N HIS A 66 4.30 -10.12 13.27
CA HIS A 66 4.86 -10.18 11.92
C HIS A 66 3.96 -9.47 10.89
N ILE A 67 2.64 -9.67 10.96
CA ILE A 67 1.68 -9.01 10.06
C ILE A 67 1.71 -7.48 10.26
N ASN A 68 1.69 -6.99 11.50
CA ASN A 68 1.78 -5.56 11.80
C ASN A 68 3.05 -4.95 11.23
N HIS A 69 4.19 -5.60 11.46
CA HIS A 69 5.48 -5.14 10.95
C HIS A 69 5.54 -5.12 9.43
N CYS A 70 5.02 -6.16 8.75
CA CYS A 70 4.94 -6.17 7.29
C CYS A 70 4.09 -5.02 6.74
N ILE A 71 2.95 -4.76 7.37
CA ILE A 71 2.04 -3.69 6.97
C ILE A 71 2.67 -2.31 7.19
N ASP A 72 3.37 -2.12 8.30
CA ASP A 72 4.10 -0.89 8.60
C ASP A 72 5.22 -0.62 7.58
N ILE A 73 6.03 -1.63 7.25
CA ILE A 73 7.06 -1.51 6.20
C ILE A 73 6.43 -1.14 4.84
N LEU A 74 5.31 -1.78 4.47
CA LEU A 74 4.63 -1.46 3.20
C LEU A 74 4.09 -0.04 3.20
N MET A 75 3.51 0.42 4.31
CA MET A 75 3.03 1.79 4.47
C MET A 75 4.18 2.80 4.31
N GLN A 76 5.31 2.58 4.99
CA GLN A 76 6.51 3.42 4.87
C GLN A 76 7.04 3.43 3.44
N ALA A 77 7.13 2.27 2.77
CA ALA A 77 7.59 2.16 1.39
C ALA A 77 6.68 2.92 0.42
N ILE A 78 5.35 2.83 0.58
CA ILE A 78 4.38 3.58 -0.22
C ILE A 78 4.55 5.09 0.00
N GLN A 79 4.65 5.55 1.25
CA GLN A 79 4.86 6.97 1.57
C GLN A 79 6.15 7.52 0.98
N CYS A 80 7.24 6.74 1.05
CA CYS A 80 8.55 7.12 0.54
C CYS A 80 8.71 6.92 -0.98
N SER A 81 7.74 6.29 -1.66
CA SER A 81 7.84 5.99 -3.10
C SER A 81 7.81 7.24 -4.00
N GLY A 82 7.39 8.40 -3.48
CA GLY A 82 7.24 9.63 -4.27
C GLY A 82 6.16 9.54 -5.35
N ASN A 83 5.21 8.60 -5.21
CA ASN A 83 4.14 8.39 -6.18
C ASN A 83 3.12 9.56 -6.15
N ALA A 84 3.09 10.35 -7.22
CA ALA A 84 2.14 11.44 -7.43
C ALA A 84 1.14 11.15 -8.58
N ASN A 85 0.92 9.88 -8.94
CA ASN A 85 -0.06 9.51 -9.96
C ASN A 85 -1.49 9.86 -9.52
N LEU A 86 -2.36 10.15 -10.49
CA LEU A 86 -3.76 10.48 -10.27
C LEU A 86 -4.66 9.34 -10.73
N ILE A 87 -5.60 8.96 -9.88
CA ILE A 87 -6.78 8.17 -10.19
C ILE A 87 -7.85 9.13 -10.71
N THR A 88 -8.35 8.89 -11.91
CA THR A 88 -9.50 9.59 -12.46
C THR A 88 -10.80 8.92 -12.01
N PHE A 89 -11.88 9.69 -11.96
CA PHE A 89 -13.21 9.15 -11.76
C PHE A 89 -13.99 9.21 -13.06
N HIS A 90 -14.80 8.19 -13.33
CA HIS A 90 -15.60 8.07 -14.54
C HIS A 90 -17.06 7.77 -14.19
N TRP A 91 -17.94 8.18 -15.10
CA TRP A 91 -19.35 7.76 -15.08
C TRP A 91 -19.46 6.34 -15.62
N VAL A 92 -20.00 5.43 -14.82
CA VAL A 92 -20.17 4.02 -15.18
C VAL A 92 -21.65 3.70 -15.23
N GLU A 93 -22.06 2.98 -16.27
CA GLU A 93 -23.46 2.59 -16.47
C GLU A 93 -24.02 1.91 -15.21
N LYS A 94 -25.25 2.28 -14.82
CA LYS A 94 -26.00 1.74 -13.66
C LYS A 94 -25.45 2.11 -12.27
N LEU A 95 -24.37 2.88 -12.17
CA LEU A 95 -23.90 3.43 -10.90
C LEU A 95 -24.42 4.85 -10.69
N GLN A 96 -24.92 5.14 -9.49
CA GLN A 96 -25.43 6.47 -9.13
C GLN A 96 -24.32 7.47 -8.79
N HIS A 97 -23.10 6.98 -8.54
CA HIS A 97 -21.96 7.79 -8.14
C HIS A 97 -20.75 7.54 -9.03
N PRO A 98 -19.88 8.56 -9.22
CA PRO A 98 -18.61 8.42 -9.90
C PRO A 98 -17.81 7.22 -9.39
N PHE A 99 -17.30 6.41 -10.31
CA PHE A 99 -16.49 5.25 -9.95
C PHE A 99 -15.01 5.52 -10.29
N PRO A 100 -14.06 5.17 -9.39
CA PRO A 100 -12.64 5.34 -9.67
C PRO A 100 -12.17 4.39 -10.78
N ASP A 101 -11.45 4.92 -11.77
CA ASP A 101 -10.73 4.11 -12.75
C ASP A 101 -9.37 3.68 -12.18
N MET A 102 -9.30 2.42 -11.76
CA MET A 102 -8.10 1.82 -11.16
C MET A 102 -7.01 1.48 -12.20
N SER A 103 -7.31 1.62 -13.50
CA SER A 103 -6.38 1.33 -14.59
C SER A 103 -5.48 2.54 -14.85
N ILE A 104 -4.69 2.93 -13.86
CA ILE A 104 -3.83 4.10 -13.99
C ILE A 104 -2.51 3.80 -14.72
N ASP A 105 -2.08 4.72 -15.58
CA ASP A 105 -0.80 4.63 -16.29
C ASP A 105 0.37 5.02 -15.37
N ARG A 106 0.77 4.07 -14.52
CA ARG A 106 1.90 4.27 -13.59
C ARG A 106 3.21 4.39 -14.36
N LYS A 107 4.03 5.37 -14.01
CA LYS A 107 5.45 5.40 -14.40
C LYS A 107 6.23 4.52 -13.42
N CYS A 108 6.47 3.28 -13.82
CA CYS A 108 7.19 2.30 -13.03
C CYS A 108 8.70 2.35 -13.31
N ILE A 109 9.50 1.97 -12.31
CA ILE A 109 10.88 1.56 -12.55
C ILE A 109 10.90 0.31 -13.45
N ASN A 110 11.96 0.12 -14.23
CA ASN A 110 12.11 -1.11 -15.01
C ASN A 110 12.40 -2.28 -14.04
N PHE A 111 11.35 -3.04 -13.72
CA PHE A 111 11.40 -4.08 -12.69
C PHE A 111 12.23 -5.29 -13.11
N GLU A 112 12.27 -5.61 -14.41
CA GLU A 112 13.12 -6.68 -14.95
C GLU A 112 14.60 -6.36 -14.73
N LYS A 113 15.04 -5.16 -15.14
CA LYS A 113 16.42 -4.72 -14.92
C LYS A 113 16.79 -4.64 -13.45
N LEU A 114 15.87 -4.18 -12.59
CA LEU A 114 16.09 -4.20 -11.14
C LEU A 114 16.22 -5.63 -10.62
N THR A 115 15.40 -6.56 -11.10
CA THR A 115 15.41 -7.96 -10.70
C THR A 115 16.71 -8.64 -11.14
N ASP A 116 17.17 -8.41 -12.37
CA ASP A 116 18.43 -8.95 -12.89
C ASP A 116 19.63 -8.43 -12.09
N TRP A 117 19.67 -7.13 -11.82
CA TRP A 117 20.68 -6.53 -10.95
C TRP A 117 20.61 -7.15 -9.56
N ARG A 118 19.42 -7.29 -8.95
CA ARG A 118 19.23 -7.91 -7.64
C ARG A 118 19.78 -9.33 -7.63
N LEU A 119 19.40 -10.17 -8.59
CA LEU A 119 19.82 -11.58 -8.63
C LEU A 119 21.34 -11.72 -8.78
N THR A 120 21.97 -10.84 -9.56
CA THR A 120 23.43 -10.87 -9.77
C THR A 120 24.23 -10.35 -8.56
N ASN A 121 23.63 -9.45 -7.78
CA ASN A 121 24.31 -8.75 -6.68
C ASN A 121 23.85 -9.23 -5.28
N THR A 122 22.83 -10.09 -5.21
CA THR A 122 22.36 -10.66 -3.94
C THR A 122 23.27 -11.81 -3.53
N ILE A 123 23.67 -11.81 -2.26
CA ILE A 123 24.43 -12.90 -1.66
C ILE A 123 23.63 -14.21 -1.68
N ASP A 124 24.32 -15.36 -1.72
CA ASP A 124 23.65 -16.67 -1.65
C ASP A 124 22.83 -16.77 -0.35
N MET A 125 21.50 -16.71 -0.50
CA MET A 125 20.56 -16.68 0.62
C MET A 125 20.53 -18.00 1.39
N LYS A 126 20.83 -19.13 0.74
CA LYS A 126 20.91 -20.43 1.40
C LYS A 126 22.17 -20.48 2.26
N LYS A 127 23.30 -20.10 1.68
CA LYS A 127 24.56 -19.99 2.42
C LYS A 127 24.46 -18.98 3.57
N TRP A 128 23.77 -17.85 3.37
CA TRP A 128 23.50 -16.87 4.42
C TRP A 128 22.71 -17.50 5.57
N ALA A 129 21.58 -18.15 5.28
CA ALA A 129 20.75 -18.80 6.30
C ALA A 129 21.49 -19.90 7.08
N ASP A 130 22.33 -20.67 6.39
CA ASP A 130 23.08 -21.77 6.99
C ASP A 130 24.24 -21.27 7.87
N ARG A 131 24.89 -20.16 7.49
CA ARG A 131 26.19 -19.75 8.05
C ARG A 131 26.12 -18.51 8.94
N MET A 132 25.15 -17.63 8.76
CA MET A 132 25.02 -16.43 9.58
C MET A 132 24.27 -16.75 10.88
N LYS A 133 25.04 -17.19 11.88
CA LYS A 133 24.57 -17.32 13.27
C LYS A 133 25.00 -16.10 14.06
N LYS A 134 24.12 -15.63 14.95
CA LYS A 134 24.40 -14.52 15.85
C LYS A 134 25.63 -14.85 16.71
N PRO A 135 26.70 -14.01 16.68
CA PRO A 135 27.87 -14.22 17.53
C PRO A 135 27.57 -13.94 19.01
N LEU A 136 28.37 -14.49 19.91
CA LEU A 136 28.24 -14.26 21.35
C LEU A 136 28.68 -12.83 21.73
N GLY A 137 27.95 -12.17 22.63
CA GLY A 137 28.34 -10.88 23.22
C GLY A 137 28.13 -9.65 22.33
N VAL A 138 27.43 -9.77 21.20
CA VAL A 138 27.10 -8.61 20.35
C VAL A 138 26.12 -7.69 21.07
N LYS A 139 26.32 -6.38 20.91
CA LYS A 139 25.36 -5.37 21.39
C LYS A 139 24.05 -5.54 20.61
N GLU A 140 22.95 -5.62 21.34
CA GLU A 140 21.62 -5.85 20.77
C GLU A 140 20.77 -4.61 20.94
N GLU A 141 20.00 -4.30 19.92
CA GLU A 141 18.88 -3.37 20.09
C GLU A 141 17.81 -4.03 20.95
N LYS A 142 17.17 -3.23 21.81
CA LYS A 142 16.00 -3.72 22.53
C LYS A 142 14.92 -4.06 21.50
N MET A 143 14.31 -5.23 21.66
CA MET A 143 13.12 -5.58 20.89
C MET A 143 12.10 -4.46 21.07
N ALA A 144 11.53 -3.95 19.97
CA ALA A 144 10.59 -2.85 20.04
C ALA A 144 9.44 -3.21 20.99
N ASP A 145 9.00 -2.25 21.81
CA ASP A 145 7.97 -2.44 22.84
C ASP A 145 6.64 -3.01 22.31
N GLN A 146 6.47 -3.00 20.98
CA GLN A 146 5.34 -3.56 20.25
C GLN A 146 5.30 -5.10 20.25
N TYR A 147 6.36 -5.78 20.71
CA TYR A 147 6.46 -7.24 20.77
C TYR A 147 6.26 -7.82 22.20
N TYR A 148 5.80 -7.01 23.16
CA TYR A 148 5.36 -7.40 24.51
C TYR A 148 3.89 -7.11 24.74
#